data_AF-A0AAD4LVF0-F1
#
_entry.id   AF-A0AAD4LVF0-F1
#
_cell.length_a   1.000
_cell.length_b   1.000
_cell.length_c   1.000
_cell.angle_alpha   90.00
_cell.angle_beta   90.00
_cell.angle_gamma   90.00
#
_symmetry.space_group_name_H-M   'P 1'
#
loop_
_entity.id
_entity.type
_entity.pdbx_description
1 polymer ?
#
loop_
_entity_poly.entity_id
_entity_poly.type
_entity_poly.pdbx_seq_one_letter_code
_entity_poly.pdbx_strand_id
1 'polypeptide(L)' 'MKRRHSARPELIEKIVSQFAVCCRRLTPGPGYLEALCTENTTLQTTPTARVTPTGHRA' A
#
# COMPACT_ATOMS: atom_id res chain seq x y z
N MET A 1 -8.69 -11.13 -0.77
CA MET A 1 -7.80 -10.20 -0.03
C MET A 1 -8.07 -10.15 1.48
N LYS A 2 -9.34 -10.07 1.94
CA LYS A 2 -9.70 -9.94 3.36
C LYS A 2 -9.07 -10.95 4.33
N ARG A 3 -9.02 -12.24 3.98
CA ARG A 3 -8.41 -13.26 4.86
C ARG A 3 -6.88 -13.17 5.01
N ARG A 4 -6.17 -12.59 4.03
CA ARG A 4 -4.70 -12.47 4.05
C ARG A 4 -4.19 -11.23 4.81
N HIS A 5 -5.07 -10.28 5.12
CA HIS A 5 -4.75 -9.02 5.80
C HIS A 5 -5.51 -8.90 7.12
N SER A 6 -5.85 -10.03 7.75
CA SER A 6 -6.56 -10.03 9.04
C SER A 6 -5.79 -9.28 10.13
N ALA A 7 -4.46 -9.24 10.04
CA ALA A 7 -3.59 -8.48 10.94
C ALA A 7 -3.68 -6.97 10.75
N ARG A 8 -4.02 -6.49 9.55
CA ARG A 8 -4.09 -5.05 9.19
C ARG A 8 -5.24 -4.78 8.22
N PRO A 9 -6.50 -4.91 8.67
CA PRO A 9 -7.67 -4.79 7.81
C PRO A 9 -7.82 -3.39 7.18
N GLU A 10 -7.28 -2.36 7.83
CA GLU A 10 -7.30 -0.96 7.39
C GLU A 10 -6.54 -0.72 6.07
N LEU A 11 -5.61 -1.61 5.71
CA LEU A 11 -4.82 -1.48 4.48
C LEU A 11 -5.65 -1.78 3.22
N ILE A 12 -6.71 -2.59 3.36
CA ILE A 12 -7.52 -3.04 2.21
C ILE A 12 -8.16 -1.85 1.51
N GLU A 13 -8.74 -0.92 2.28
CA GLU A 13 -9.41 0.27 1.74
C GLU A 13 -8.45 1.17 0.96
N LYS A 14 -7.17 1.17 1.33
CA LYS A 14 -6.12 1.99 0.71
C LYS A 14 -5.47 1.33 -0.51
N ILE A 15 -5.43 0.00 -0.56
CA ILE A 15 -4.75 -0.77 -1.62
C ILE A 15 -5.70 -1.11 -2.77
N VAL A 16 -6.99 -1.32 -2.48
CA VAL A 16 -7.97 -1.66 -3.52
C VAL A 16 -8.08 -0.51 -4.53
N SER A 17 -7.77 -0.82 -5.78
CA SER A 17 -7.81 0.13 -6.88
C SER A 17 -9.24 0.59 -7.20
N GLN A 18 -9.41 1.90 -7.40
CA GLN A 18 -10.68 2.50 -7.84
C GLN A 18 -10.87 2.49 -9.37
N PHE A 19 -9.91 1.95 -10.12
CA PHE A 19 -9.97 1.83 -11.57
C PHE A 19 -10.46 0.43 -12.00
N ALA A 20 -11.00 0.33 -13.22
CA ALA A 20 -11.49 -0.94 -13.75
C ALA A 20 -10.34 -1.94 -14.00
N VAL A 21 -10.70 -3.23 -13.98
CA VAL A 21 -9.76 -4.33 -14.19
C VAL A 21 -9.09 -4.20 -15.57
N CYS A 22 -7.80 -4.50 -15.65
CA CYS A 22 -6.96 -4.38 -16.86
C CYS A 22 -6.70 -2.95 -17.38
N CYS A 23 -7.22 -1.88 -16.73
CA CYS A 23 -6.80 -0.51 -17.04
C CYS A 23 -5.32 -0.24 -16.70
N ARG A 24 -4.73 -1.10 -15.85
CA ARG A 24 -3.31 -1.11 -15.51
C ARG A 24 -2.80 -2.55 -15.54
N ARG A 25 -1.48 -2.72 -15.65
CA ARG A 25 -0.82 -4.02 -15.59
C ARG A 25 -1.18 -4.74 -14.29
N LEU A 26 -1.46 -6.04 -14.38
CA LEU A 26 -1.77 -6.86 -13.22
C LEU A 26 -0.57 -6.91 -12.26
N THR A 27 -0.82 -6.39 -11.07
CA THR A 27 -0.01 -6.43 -9.86
C THR A 27 -0.99 -6.77 -8.72
N PRO A 28 -0.57 -7.24 -7.54
CA PRO A 28 0.78 -7.36 -7.01
C PRO A 28 1.41 -8.75 -7.16
N GLY A 29 2.74 -8.81 -7.13
CA GLY A 29 3.50 -10.06 -7.14
C GLY A 29 3.45 -10.80 -5.79
N PRO A 30 3.97 -12.05 -5.74
CA PRO A 30 4.06 -12.82 -4.51
C PRO A 30 4.80 -12.06 -3.39
N GLY A 31 4.27 -12.11 -2.16
CA GLY A 31 4.91 -11.51 -0.97
C GLY A 31 4.65 -10.02 -0.75
N TYR A 32 4.11 -9.29 -1.73
CA TYR A 32 3.86 -7.85 -1.60
C TYR A 32 2.88 -7.51 -0.47
N LEU A 33 1.78 -8.26 -0.39
CA LEU A 33 0.70 -8.00 0.56
C LEU A 33 1.09 -8.44 1.97
N GLU A 34 1.83 -9.53 2.07
CA GLU A 34 2.42 -10.04 3.31
C GLU A 34 3.46 -9.04 3.86
N ALA A 35 4.29 -8.43 3.01
CA ALA A 35 5.26 -7.41 3.41
C ALA A 35 4.61 -6.13 3.96
N LEU A 36 3.42 -5.75 3.46
CA LEU A 36 2.69 -4.60 4.02
C LEU A 36 2.11 -4.90 5.41
N CYS A 37 2.00 -6.17 5.79
CA CYS A 37 1.50 -6.59 7.10
C CYS A 37 2.59 -6.67 8.18
N THR A 38 3.87 -6.45 7.86
CA THR A 38 4.96 -6.52 8.84
C THR A 38 5.09 -5.24 9.67
N GLU A 39 5.59 -5.37 10.90
CA GLU A 39 5.70 -4.27 11.87
C GLU A 39 6.72 -3.19 11.45
N ASN A 40 7.72 -3.57 10.66
CA ASN A 40 8.74 -2.65 10.14
C ASN A 40 8.27 -1.85 8.91
N THR A 41 7.00 -1.99 8.51
CA THR A 41 6.47 -1.38 7.28
C THR A 41 5.30 -0.44 7.56
N THR A 42 5.37 0.76 6.99
CA THR A 42 4.32 1.78 7.06
C THR A 42 3.80 2.14 5.68
N LEU A 43 2.49 2.03 5.46
CA LEU A 43 1.84 2.49 4.23
C LEU A 43 1.51 3.98 4.32
N GLN A 44 2.18 4.80 3.51
CA GLN A 44 1.90 6.23 3.40
C GLN A 44 1.13 6.55 2.12
N THR A 45 -0.09 7.06 2.26
CA THR A 45 -0.97 7.42 1.14
C THR A 45 -1.17 8.92 0.96
N THR A 46 -0.62 9.73 1.88
CA THR A 46 -0.71 11.18 1.83
C THR A 46 0.17 11.73 0.69
N PRO A 47 -0.29 12.72 -0.09
CA PRO A 47 0.52 13.34 -1.14
C PRO A 47 1.78 14.00 -0.56
N THR A 48 2.95 13.68 -1.11
CA THR A 48 4.21 14.29 -0.67
C THR A 48 4.22 15.79 -0.98
N ALA A 49 4.36 16.63 0.04
CA ALA A 49 4.40 18.08 -0.09
C ALA A 49 5.75 18.60 -0.62
N ARG A 50 6.87 18.10 -0.07
CA ARG A 50 8.23 18.49 -0.47
C ARG A 50 9.28 17.48 0.04
N VAL A 51 10.42 17.42 -0.67
CA VAL A 51 11.63 16.69 -0.27
C VAL A 51 12.53 17.56 0.63
N THR A 52 13.10 16.96 1.66
CA THR A 52 14.02 17.59 2.62
C THR A 52 15.37 16.87 2.59
N PRO A 53 16.47 17.46 3.11
CA PRO A 53 17.79 16.82 3.10
C PRO A 53 17.84 15.44 3.77
N THR A 54 16.94 15.17 4.73
CA THR A 54 16.90 13.93 5.51
C THR A 54 15.72 13.01 5.16
N GLY A 55 14.87 13.37 4.19
CA GLY A 55 13.68 12.59 3.86
C GLY A 55 12.61 13.38 3.11
N HIS A 56 11.33 13.08 3.39
CA HIS A 56 10.21 13.75 2.74
C HIS A 56 9.11 14.08 3.74
N ARG A 57 8.38 15.16 3.45
CA ARG A 57 7.18 15.55 4.21
C ARG A 57 5.95 15.13 3.43
N ALA A 58 5.18 14.22 4.01
CA ALA A 58 3.84 13.85 3.54
C ALA A 58 2.82 14.95 3.89
#